data_AF-A0A934FAM5-F1
#
_entry.id   AF-A0A934FAM5-F1
#
_cell.length_a   1.000
_cell.length_b   1.000
_cell.length_c   1.000
_cell.angle_alpha   90.00
_cell.angle_beta   90.00
_cell.angle_gamma   90.00
#
_symmetry.space_group_name_H-M   'P 1'
#
loop_
_entity.id
_entity.type
_entity.pdbx_description
1 polymer ?
#
loop_
_entity_poly.entity_id
_entity_poly.type
_entity_poly.pdbx_seq_one_letter_code
_entity_poly.pdbx_strand_id
1 'polypeptide(L)'
;MTPTKALLATIFLLAASIAAAADNSLLIQVEPGGGYRVWHTEGATNLGEEEILMLAAGATPEGSALQPVSAGPARAFQTGNGVIIEVPGAAADRKLLVDRDACGAVKVWHADGATRLTEEQLTELVITALPGGGKLVKVDGRYAKSFVTPLGYAVVIWAPVKR
;
A
#
# COMPACT_ATOMS: atom_id res chain seq x y z
N MET A 1 -30.88 -51.19 20.72
CA MET A 1 -30.56 -49.97 21.51
C MET A 1 -29.36 -49.30 20.87
N THR A 2 -29.62 -48.15 20.24
CA THR A 2 -28.74 -47.00 19.92
C THR A 2 -27.29 -47.23 19.44
N PRO A 3 -26.98 -46.93 18.16
CA PRO A 3 -25.61 -46.67 17.73
C PRO A 3 -25.18 -45.24 18.13
N THR A 4 -24.07 -45.13 18.86
CA THR A 4 -23.43 -43.85 19.19
C THR A 4 -22.80 -43.27 17.93
N LYS A 5 -23.28 -42.09 17.53
CA LYS A 5 -22.73 -41.24 16.46
C LYS A 5 -21.45 -40.54 16.91
N ALA A 6 -20.74 -40.03 15.91
CA ALA A 6 -19.72 -38.97 15.93
C ALA A 6 -18.27 -39.49 15.94
N LEU A 7 -17.31 -38.95 15.17
CA LEU A 7 -17.28 -37.70 14.42
C LEU A 7 -16.18 -37.84 13.34
N LEU A 8 -16.50 -37.60 12.07
CA LEU A 8 -15.49 -37.41 11.02
C LEU A 8 -14.93 -35.99 11.18
N ALA A 9 -13.65 -35.85 11.51
CA ALA A 9 -12.97 -34.56 11.54
C ALA A 9 -12.46 -34.23 10.12
N THR A 10 -13.24 -33.44 9.38
CA THR A 10 -12.81 -32.86 8.10
C THR A 10 -11.94 -31.65 8.39
N ILE A 11 -10.61 -31.79 8.21
CA ILE A 11 -9.68 -30.66 8.24
C ILE A 11 -9.88 -29.86 6.95
N PHE A 12 -10.60 -28.75 7.04
CA PHE A 12 -10.64 -27.73 5.99
C PHE A 12 -9.28 -27.02 6.01
N LEU A 13 -8.37 -27.37 5.09
CA LEU A 13 -7.25 -26.49 4.76
C LEU A 13 -7.85 -25.22 4.13
N LEU A 14 -7.93 -24.15 4.91
CA LEU A 14 -8.03 -22.80 4.37
C LEU A 14 -6.74 -22.57 3.58
N ALA A 15 -6.79 -22.77 2.27
CA ALA A 15 -5.86 -22.13 1.37
C ALA A 15 -6.12 -20.62 1.52
N ALA A 16 -5.33 -19.95 2.37
CA ALA A 16 -5.22 -18.51 2.33
C ALA A 16 -4.73 -18.17 0.93
N SER A 17 -5.66 -17.81 0.05
CA SER A 17 -5.35 -17.15 -1.20
C SER A 17 -4.59 -15.90 -0.80
N ILE A 18 -3.27 -15.92 -0.93
CA ILE A 18 -2.46 -14.71 -0.94
C ILE A 18 -2.93 -14.01 -2.20
N ALA A 19 -3.98 -13.20 -2.08
CA ALA A 19 -4.38 -12.28 -3.12
C ALA A 19 -3.15 -11.40 -3.32
N ALA A 20 -2.34 -11.73 -4.34
CA ALA A 20 -1.27 -10.87 -4.78
C ALA A 20 -1.96 -9.56 -5.12
N ALA A 21 -1.70 -8.51 -4.32
CA ALA A 21 -2.17 -7.16 -4.62
C ALA A 21 -1.95 -6.95 -6.12
N ALA A 22 -3.02 -6.72 -6.86
CA ALA A 22 -2.87 -6.48 -8.28
C ALA A 22 -2.13 -5.14 -8.36
N ASP A 23 -0.81 -5.18 -8.60
CA ASP A 23 0.07 -4.02 -8.75
C ASP A 23 -0.37 -3.21 -9.98
N ASN A 24 -1.56 -2.65 -9.95
CA ASN A 24 -2.15 -1.82 -10.99
C ASN A 24 -1.76 -0.36 -10.74
N SER A 25 -1.42 -0.03 -9.50
CA SER A 25 -0.85 1.26 -9.12
C SER A 25 0.11 1.11 -7.96
N LEU A 26 1.28 1.75 -8.10
CA LEU A 26 2.34 1.79 -7.09
C LEU A 26 2.69 3.25 -6.81
N LEU A 27 3.22 3.51 -5.61
CA LEU A 27 3.93 4.74 -5.31
C LEU A 27 5.36 4.36 -4.90
N ILE A 28 6.34 4.90 -5.58
CA ILE A 28 7.76 4.65 -5.30
C ILE A 28 8.35 5.90 -4.65
N GLN A 29 9.03 5.72 -3.51
CA GLN A 29 9.81 6.75 -2.85
C GLN A 29 11.29 6.34 -2.82
N VAL A 30 12.18 7.28 -3.11
CA VAL A 30 13.63 7.05 -2.99
C VAL A 30 14.01 7.26 -1.53
N GLU A 31 14.59 6.24 -0.91
CA GLU A 31 15.06 6.32 0.47
C GLU A 31 16.47 6.94 0.53
N PRO A 32 16.83 7.59 1.66
CA PRO A 32 18.20 8.02 1.90
C PRO A 32 19.14 6.82 1.80
N GLY A 33 20.08 6.86 0.84
CA GLY A 33 20.97 5.72 0.54
C GLY A 33 20.72 5.06 -0.81
N GLY A 34 19.70 5.48 -1.56
CA GLY A 34 19.48 5.08 -2.96
C GLY A 34 18.54 3.91 -3.17
N GLY A 35 18.04 3.29 -2.09
CA GLY A 35 17.01 2.26 -2.16
C GLY A 35 15.61 2.81 -2.46
N TYR A 36 14.67 1.91 -2.68
CA TYR A 36 13.27 2.25 -2.95
C TYR A 36 12.33 1.72 -1.88
N ARG A 37 11.41 2.57 -1.44
CA ARG A 37 10.19 2.17 -0.77
C ARG A 37 9.05 2.13 -1.78
N VAL A 38 8.37 1.00 -1.86
CA VAL A 38 7.20 0.82 -2.73
C VAL A 38 5.96 0.71 -1.86
N TRP A 39 4.96 1.52 -2.20
CA TRP A 39 3.65 1.47 -1.58
C TRP A 39 2.60 0.99 -2.57
N HIS A 40 1.59 0.31 -2.05
CA HIS A 40 0.56 -0.37 -2.84
C HIS A 40 -0.82 0.26 -2.58
N THR A 41 -1.74 0.17 -3.54
CA THR A 41 -3.12 0.66 -3.37
C THR A 41 -4.02 -0.30 -2.58
N GLU A 42 -3.54 -1.50 -2.30
CA GLU A 42 -4.24 -2.53 -1.53
C GLU A 42 -3.29 -3.04 -0.44
N GLY A 43 -3.83 -3.39 0.72
CA GLY A 43 -3.07 -3.93 1.85
C GLY A 43 -3.98 -4.59 2.88
N ALA A 44 -3.36 -5.22 3.88
CA ALA A 44 -4.07 -6.02 4.87
C ALA A 44 -4.69 -5.17 6.00
N THR A 45 -4.18 -3.95 6.24
CA THR A 45 -4.72 -3.08 7.28
C THR A 45 -5.99 -2.41 6.78
N ASN A 46 -7.09 -2.76 7.44
CA ASN A 46 -8.40 -2.17 7.18
C ASN A 46 -8.74 -1.18 8.31
N LEU A 47 -8.20 0.05 8.21
CA LEU A 47 -8.71 1.18 8.98
C LEU A 47 -9.90 1.79 8.24
N GLY A 48 -10.95 2.17 8.96
CA GLY A 48 -12.04 2.95 8.39
C GLY A 48 -11.57 4.34 7.97
N GLU A 49 -12.24 4.95 6.97
CA GLU A 49 -11.92 6.30 6.50
C GLU A 49 -11.97 7.33 7.64
N GLU A 50 -12.95 7.23 8.53
CA GLU A 50 -13.08 8.11 9.70
C GLU A 50 -11.88 7.98 10.65
N GLU A 51 -11.38 6.76 10.89
CA GLU A 51 -10.20 6.51 11.72
C GLU A 51 -8.95 7.12 11.08
N ILE A 52 -8.80 6.96 9.77
CA ILE A 52 -7.69 7.55 9.00
C ILE A 52 -7.74 9.08 9.07
N LEU A 53 -8.92 9.69 8.87
CA LEU A 53 -9.09 11.13 8.94
C LEU A 53 -8.81 11.67 10.34
N MET A 54 -9.28 10.99 11.39
CA MET A 54 -9.01 11.35 12.78
C MET A 54 -7.51 11.28 13.10
N LEU A 55 -6.85 10.19 12.74
CA LEU A 55 -5.40 10.02 12.93
C LEU A 55 -4.63 11.10 12.17
N ALA A 56 -4.99 11.35 10.90
CA ALA A 56 -4.32 12.35 10.07
C ALA A 56 -4.51 13.78 10.58
N ALA A 57 -5.68 14.11 11.17
CA ALA A 57 -5.93 15.41 11.77
C ALA A 57 -5.07 15.66 13.02
N GLY A 58 -4.68 14.60 13.75
CA GLY A 58 -3.84 14.68 14.94
C GLY A 58 -2.33 14.50 14.66
N ALA A 59 -1.92 14.36 13.41
CA ALA A 59 -0.54 14.06 13.05
C ALA A 59 0.40 15.23 13.35
N THR A 60 1.57 14.93 13.89
CA THR A 60 2.67 15.89 14.13
C THR A 60 3.97 15.34 13.55
N PRO A 61 5.00 16.18 13.31
CA PRO A 61 6.29 15.68 12.84
C PRO A 61 6.93 14.65 13.78
N GLU A 62 6.74 14.81 15.09
CA GLU A 62 7.26 13.90 16.13
C GLU A 62 6.39 12.66 16.34
N GLY A 63 5.19 12.64 15.74
CA GLY A 63 4.18 11.60 15.90
C GLY A 63 3.15 11.95 16.97
N SER A 64 1.88 11.65 16.68
CA SER A 64 0.78 11.75 17.63
C SER A 64 0.95 10.75 18.79
N ALA A 65 0.20 10.97 19.87
CA ALA A 65 0.01 9.93 20.87
C ALA A 65 -0.62 8.68 20.24
N LEU A 66 -0.35 7.49 20.80
CA LEU A 66 -1.02 6.26 20.40
C LEU A 66 -2.52 6.36 20.73
N GLN A 67 -3.34 6.18 19.72
CA GLN A 67 -4.80 6.22 19.79
C GLN A 67 -5.36 4.82 19.51
N PRO A 68 -6.40 4.40 20.25
CA PRO A 68 -7.08 3.14 19.95
C PRO A 68 -7.85 3.24 18.63
N VAL A 69 -7.60 2.31 17.71
CA VAL A 69 -8.39 2.11 16.48
C VAL A 69 -8.65 0.62 16.24
N SER A 70 -9.48 0.31 15.26
CA SER A 70 -9.95 -1.04 14.92
C SER A 70 -8.83 -2.06 14.70
N ALA A 71 -7.71 -1.64 14.09
CA ALA A 71 -6.56 -2.49 13.81
C ALA A 71 -5.53 -2.57 14.96
N GLY A 72 -5.86 -2.04 16.15
CA GLY A 72 -4.97 -1.90 17.30
C GLY A 72 -4.47 -0.46 17.46
N PRO A 73 -3.68 -0.15 18.50
CA PRO A 73 -3.21 1.23 18.73
C PRO A 73 -2.41 1.76 17.53
N ALA A 74 -2.74 2.98 17.09
CA ALA A 74 -2.10 3.63 15.97
C ALA A 74 -1.64 5.05 16.33
N ARG A 75 -0.65 5.57 15.60
CA ARG A 75 -0.20 6.96 15.69
C ARG A 75 0.10 7.50 14.31
N ALA A 76 0.03 8.82 14.15
CA ALA A 76 0.21 9.48 12.87
C ALA A 76 1.35 10.48 12.92
N PHE A 77 2.13 10.52 11.84
CA PHE A 77 3.26 11.42 11.64
C PHE A 77 2.98 12.33 10.45
N GLN A 78 3.11 13.62 10.66
CA GLN A 78 3.11 14.58 9.56
C GLN A 78 4.44 14.49 8.82
N THR A 79 4.39 14.33 7.51
CA THR A 79 5.56 14.40 6.62
C THR A 79 5.46 15.64 5.74
N GLY A 80 6.51 15.92 4.97
CA GLY A 80 6.52 17.08 4.06
C GLY A 80 5.37 17.07 3.04
N ASN A 81 4.93 15.88 2.59
CA ASN A 81 4.00 15.74 1.47
C ASN A 81 2.78 14.83 1.77
N GLY A 82 2.58 14.39 3.01
CA GLY A 82 1.48 13.51 3.41
C GLY A 82 1.52 13.12 4.88
N VAL A 83 0.73 12.13 5.28
CA VAL A 83 0.73 11.60 6.66
C VAL A 83 1.10 10.13 6.66
N ILE A 84 1.98 9.74 7.56
CA ILE A 84 2.30 8.34 7.81
C ILE A 84 1.53 7.86 9.04
N ILE A 85 0.72 6.83 8.90
CA ILE A 85 0.07 6.16 10.03
C ILE A 85 0.85 4.89 10.33
N GLU A 86 1.29 4.74 11.58
CA GLU A 86 1.87 3.50 12.08
C GLU A 86 0.87 2.78 12.98
N VAL A 87 0.70 1.47 12.77
CA VAL A 87 -0.17 0.60 13.56
C VAL A 87 0.67 -0.55 14.13
N PRO A 88 1.48 -0.32 15.19
CA PRO A 88 2.45 -1.30 15.67
C PRO A 88 1.83 -2.63 16.11
N GLY A 89 0.58 -2.58 16.59
CA GLY A 89 -0.18 -3.75 17.03
C GLY A 89 -0.85 -4.55 15.89
N ALA A 90 -0.84 -4.06 14.65
CA ALA A 90 -1.47 -4.77 13.54
C ALA A 90 -0.70 -6.06 13.19
N ALA A 91 -1.43 -7.09 12.77
CA ALA A 91 -0.85 -8.38 12.41
C ALA A 91 -0.01 -8.31 11.12
N ALA A 92 -0.42 -7.45 10.18
CA ALA A 92 0.27 -7.13 8.94
C ALA A 92 0.03 -5.64 8.63
N ASP A 93 0.76 -5.10 7.66
CA ASP A 93 0.55 -3.79 7.07
C ASP A 93 0.56 -2.66 8.10
N ARG A 94 1.63 -2.64 8.89
CA ARG A 94 1.77 -1.78 10.07
C ARG A 94 2.03 -0.31 9.75
N LYS A 95 2.03 0.06 8.47
CA LYS A 95 2.37 1.41 8.02
C LYS A 95 1.58 1.78 6.78
N LEU A 96 0.87 2.90 6.88
CA LEU A 96 0.11 3.49 5.78
C LEU A 96 0.66 4.87 5.47
N LEU A 97 0.67 5.23 4.19
CA LEU A 97 0.89 6.60 3.72
C LEU A 97 -0.42 7.15 3.20
N VAL A 98 -0.85 8.25 3.79
CA VAL A 98 -2.07 8.98 3.48
C VAL A 98 -1.70 10.18 2.62
N ASP A 99 -2.19 10.14 1.39
CA ASP A 99 -2.13 11.22 0.40
C ASP A 99 -3.44 12.00 0.46
N ARG A 100 -3.35 13.31 0.67
CA ARG A 100 -4.52 14.20 0.62
C ARG A 100 -4.35 15.09 -0.60
N ASP A 101 -5.26 14.97 -1.54
CA ASP A 101 -5.25 15.86 -2.70
C ASP A 101 -5.81 17.25 -2.33
N ALA A 102 -5.66 18.20 -3.25
CA ALA A 102 -6.15 19.57 -3.07
C ALA A 102 -7.69 19.67 -2.95
N CYS A 103 -8.42 18.64 -3.35
CA CYS A 103 -9.88 18.55 -3.24
C CYS A 103 -10.33 17.89 -1.93
N GLY A 104 -9.39 17.43 -1.10
CA GLY A 104 -9.66 16.77 0.17
C GLY A 104 -9.94 15.28 0.04
N ALA A 105 -9.81 14.69 -1.15
CA ALA A 105 -9.88 13.25 -1.31
C ALA A 105 -8.66 12.60 -0.66
N VAL A 106 -8.90 11.49 0.02
CA VAL A 106 -7.85 10.74 0.70
C VAL A 106 -7.54 9.49 -0.10
N LYS A 107 -6.28 9.33 -0.46
CA LYS A 107 -5.74 8.09 -1.00
C LYS A 107 -4.83 7.45 0.04
N VAL A 108 -5.04 6.17 0.28
CA VAL A 108 -4.24 5.38 1.22
C VAL A 108 -3.31 4.48 0.42
N TRP A 109 -2.06 4.46 0.85
CA TRP A 109 -1.01 3.62 0.30
C TRP A 109 -0.48 2.71 1.41
N HIS A 110 -0.42 1.43 1.13
CA HIS A 110 -0.05 0.38 2.07
C HIS A 110 1.43 0.04 1.93
N ALA A 111 2.15 -0.07 3.06
CA ALA A 111 3.56 -0.44 3.05
C ALA A 111 3.75 -1.94 2.85
N ASP A 112 2.79 -2.75 3.31
CA ASP A 112 2.83 -4.18 3.03
C ASP A 112 2.27 -4.42 1.62
N GLY A 113 3.04 -5.21 0.89
CA GLY A 113 2.76 -5.61 -0.48
C GLY A 113 4.05 -6.17 -1.04
N ALA A 114 3.94 -7.20 -1.88
CA ALA A 114 5.09 -7.75 -2.57
C ALA A 114 5.05 -7.22 -4.00
N THR A 115 5.79 -6.14 -4.26
CA THR A 115 6.10 -5.79 -5.64
C THR A 115 6.92 -6.92 -6.25
N ARG A 116 6.56 -7.34 -7.46
CA ARG A 116 7.34 -8.31 -8.24
C ARG A 116 8.43 -7.64 -9.07
N LEU A 117 8.49 -6.31 -9.04
CA LEU A 117 9.45 -5.53 -9.80
C LEU A 117 10.84 -5.63 -9.17
N THR A 118 11.82 -5.88 -10.02
CA THR A 118 13.26 -5.80 -9.69
C THR A 118 13.68 -4.36 -9.43
N GLU A 119 14.82 -4.18 -8.76
CA GLU A 119 15.39 -2.85 -8.50
C GLU A 119 15.64 -2.11 -9.81
N GLU A 120 16.15 -2.77 -10.85
CA GLU A 120 16.37 -2.16 -12.16
C GLU A 120 15.06 -1.69 -12.82
N GLN A 121 13.97 -2.45 -12.66
CA GLN A 121 12.65 -2.04 -13.15
C GLN A 121 12.13 -0.84 -12.37
N LEU A 122 12.32 -0.79 -11.04
CA LEU A 122 11.97 0.37 -10.23
C LEU A 122 12.79 1.60 -10.65
N THR A 123 14.09 1.44 -10.89
CA THR A 123 14.96 2.51 -11.40
C THR A 123 14.48 3.03 -12.73
N GLU A 124 14.20 2.17 -13.71
CA GLU A 124 13.68 2.58 -15.02
C GLU A 124 12.37 3.39 -14.88
N LEU A 125 11.46 2.94 -14.00
CA LEU A 125 10.21 3.65 -13.74
C LEU A 125 10.45 5.02 -13.10
N VAL A 126 11.42 5.16 -12.22
CA VAL A 126 11.78 6.43 -11.56
C VAL A 126 12.42 7.42 -12.54
N ILE A 127 13.43 6.98 -13.31
CA ILE A 127 14.17 7.88 -14.22
C ILE A 127 13.35 8.33 -15.42
N THR A 128 12.33 7.56 -15.82
CA THR A 128 11.46 7.90 -16.95
C THR A 128 10.29 8.79 -16.55
N ALA A 129 10.03 8.98 -15.25
CA ALA A 129 8.87 9.70 -14.75
C ALA A 129 8.90 11.20 -15.09
N LEU A 130 7.74 11.72 -15.48
CA LEU A 130 7.51 13.15 -15.72
C LEU A 130 6.18 13.58 -15.08
N PRO A 131 5.96 14.87 -14.76
CA PRO A 131 4.68 15.32 -14.20
C PRO A 131 3.45 14.97 -15.06
N GLY A 132 3.58 15.05 -16.39
CA GLY A 132 2.51 14.65 -17.36
C GLY A 132 2.49 13.15 -17.71
N GLY A 133 3.31 12.36 -17.03
CA GLY A 133 3.54 10.96 -17.33
C GLY A 133 4.72 10.77 -18.27
N GLY A 134 5.61 9.89 -17.86
CA GLY A 134 6.84 9.50 -18.53
C GLY A 134 6.64 8.71 -19.82
N LYS A 135 7.77 8.18 -20.32
CA LYS A 135 7.77 7.21 -21.41
C LYS A 135 6.98 5.96 -21.01
N LEU A 136 6.32 5.34 -21.99
CA LEU A 136 5.70 4.03 -21.81
C LEU A 136 6.80 2.96 -21.68
N VAL A 137 6.82 2.24 -20.56
CA VAL A 137 7.78 1.16 -20.28
C VAL A 137 7.05 -0.18 -20.27
N LYS A 138 7.77 -1.27 -20.57
CA LYS A 138 7.28 -2.64 -20.35
C LYS A 138 7.97 -3.25 -19.14
N VAL A 139 7.18 -3.73 -18.18
CA VAL A 139 7.64 -4.43 -16.98
C VAL A 139 6.85 -5.74 -16.86
N ASP A 140 7.54 -6.87 -16.78
CA ASP A 140 6.93 -8.22 -16.71
C ASP A 140 5.81 -8.46 -17.73
N GLY A 141 6.02 -8.02 -18.98
CA GLY A 141 5.03 -8.17 -20.06
C GLY A 141 3.80 -7.25 -19.95
N ARG A 142 3.74 -6.39 -18.93
CA ARG A 142 2.72 -5.35 -18.73
C ARG A 142 3.25 -3.99 -19.17
N TYR A 143 2.35 -3.08 -19.49
CA TYR A 143 2.69 -1.69 -19.74
C TYR A 143 2.67 -0.91 -18.44
N ALA A 144 3.61 0.02 -18.28
CA ALA A 144 3.67 0.91 -17.14
C ALA A 144 3.97 2.34 -17.59
N LYS A 145 3.40 3.30 -16.85
CA LYS A 145 3.70 4.73 -17.00
C LYS A 145 3.86 5.36 -15.63
N SER A 146 4.93 6.13 -15.47
CA SER A 146 5.32 6.76 -14.20
C SER A 146 5.10 8.26 -14.23
N PHE A 147 4.73 8.82 -13.09
CA PHE A 147 4.38 10.22 -12.89
C PHE A 147 5.13 10.77 -11.68
N VAL A 148 5.69 11.98 -11.80
CA VAL A 148 6.26 12.68 -10.63
C VAL A 148 5.13 13.32 -9.85
N THR A 149 5.06 13.06 -8.55
CA THR A 149 4.09 13.63 -7.60
C THR A 149 4.82 14.23 -6.40
N PRO A 150 4.16 15.05 -5.57
CA PRO A 150 4.75 15.53 -4.32
C PRO A 150 5.19 14.39 -3.39
N LEU A 151 4.49 13.26 -3.40
CA LEU A 151 4.82 12.12 -2.56
C LEU A 151 5.95 11.24 -3.10
N GLY A 152 6.27 11.32 -4.40
CA GLY A 152 7.26 10.45 -5.04
C GLY A 152 6.90 10.16 -6.48
N TYR A 153 7.02 8.91 -6.89
CA TYR A 153 6.77 8.47 -8.26
C TYR A 153 5.56 7.54 -8.30
N ALA A 154 4.42 8.06 -8.76
CA ALA A 154 3.22 7.24 -8.95
C ALA A 154 3.36 6.45 -10.25
N VAL A 155 3.09 5.15 -10.23
CA VAL A 155 3.16 4.27 -11.40
C VAL A 155 1.82 3.63 -11.62
N VAL A 156 1.33 3.64 -12.86
CA VAL A 156 0.16 2.87 -13.26
C VAL A 156 0.63 1.73 -14.16
N ILE A 157 0.17 0.50 -13.89
CA ILE A 157 0.55 -0.70 -14.62
C ILE A 157 -0.70 -1.38 -15.15
N TRP A 158 -0.71 -1.81 -16.41
CA TRP A 158 -1.85 -2.46 -17.03
C TRP A 158 -1.45 -3.54 -18.02
N ALA A 159 -2.35 -4.52 -18.19
CA ALA A 159 -2.19 -5.55 -19.19
C ALA A 159 -2.37 -4.98 -20.62
N PRO A 160 -1.67 -5.52 -21.63
CA PRO A 160 -1.95 -5.17 -23.01
C PRO A 160 -3.41 -5.51 -23.36
N VAL A 161 -4.07 -4.60 -24.08
CA VAL A 161 -5.39 -4.88 -24.65
C VAL A 161 -5.23 -5.93 -25.74
N LYS A 162 -5.82 -7.12 -25.56
CA LYS A 162 -5.91 -8.12 -26.63
C LYS A 162 -6.76 -7.51 -27.75
N ARG A 163 -6.17 -7.37 -28.93
CA ARG A 163 -6.89 -7.03 -30.16
C ARG A 163 -7.39 -8.30 -30.83
#